data_AF-A0A9E4KFD8-F1
#
_entry.id   AF-A0A9E4KFD8-F1
#
_cell.length_a   1.000
_cell.length_b   1.000
_cell.length_c   1.000
_cell.angle_alpha   90.00
_cell.angle_beta   90.00
_cell.angle_gamma   90.00
#
_symmetry.space_group_name_H-M   'P 1'
#
loop_
_entity.id
_entity.type
_entity.pdbx_description
1 polymer ?
#
loop_
_entity_poly.entity_id
_entity_poly.type
_entity_poly.pdbx_seq_one_letter_code
_entity_poly.pdbx_strand_id
1 'polypeptide(L)'
;MKRPVRNLAKGGLRTTALVSPARKLAAFVLACVPFLALGAVGALSAQDPPQPETGFVAVGRVVDESDGTPLVAALVTLNGAKWGVLTDERGNFPIELADSGTVRFEVSLIGYADLVWEGEIEPGVNVTIELKPQPILLEGLEIVVDRFRSRRKATATTVRAFEREDLAFAHQGTVLELIESRVLTFPTPCPGSFINSTCLRIRGRAVEPTVYLDEMPLPGGLDYLSVVAPQELEMLEIFGRGRHIRAYTARYMERAAKIRLFPIPIF
;
A
#
# COMPACT_ATOMS: atom_id res chain seq x y z
N MET A 1 -27.74 5.67 60.62
CA MET A 1 -27.32 4.50 61.44
C MET A 1 -27.07 3.31 60.50
N LYS A 2 -25.87 2.69 60.56
CA LYS A 2 -25.50 1.45 61.28
C LYS A 2 -26.06 0.14 60.66
N ARG A 3 -25.14 -0.80 60.38
CA ARG A 3 -25.37 -2.23 60.01
C ARG A 3 -25.99 -3.01 61.19
N PRO A 4 -26.46 -4.27 60.99
CA PRO A 4 -25.60 -5.45 61.29
C PRO A 4 -25.84 -6.68 60.33
N VAL A 5 -24.85 -7.54 59.95
CA VAL A 5 -24.44 -8.86 60.56
C VAL A 5 -25.35 -10.06 60.16
N ARG A 6 -24.92 -11.31 59.82
CA ARG A 6 -23.62 -12.03 59.69
C ARG A 6 -23.75 -13.34 58.83
N ASN A 7 -22.61 -13.91 58.42
CA ASN A 7 -22.09 -15.32 58.33
C ASN A 7 -23.07 -16.55 58.42
N LEU A 8 -22.76 -17.79 57.98
CA LEU A 8 -21.49 -18.59 57.88
C LEU A 8 -21.44 -19.39 56.54
N ALA A 9 -20.28 -19.61 55.87
CA ALA A 9 -19.21 -20.63 56.07
C ALA A 9 -19.67 -22.10 55.85
N LYS A 10 -18.90 -23.04 55.28
CA LYS A 10 -17.42 -23.18 55.05
C LYS A 10 -17.14 -23.40 53.53
N GLY A 11 -16.05 -23.93 52.95
CA GLY A 11 -14.73 -24.48 53.36
C GLY A 11 -14.32 -25.66 52.44
N GLY A 12 -13.05 -25.94 52.08
CA GLY A 12 -11.78 -25.31 52.45
C GLY A 12 -10.54 -25.79 51.63
N LEU A 13 -9.36 -25.29 51.99
CA LEU A 13 -8.07 -25.40 51.26
C LEU A 13 -7.44 -26.80 51.23
N ARG A 14 -6.55 -27.04 50.24
CA ARG A 14 -5.14 -27.39 50.50
C ARG A 14 -4.18 -26.62 49.58
N THR A 15 -2.96 -26.38 50.06
CA THR A 15 -1.92 -25.56 49.43
C THR A 15 -0.55 -26.13 49.82
N THR A 16 0.38 -26.22 48.88
CA THR A 16 1.81 -26.49 49.14
C THR A 16 2.68 -25.76 48.12
N ALA A 17 3.73 -25.11 48.61
CA ALA A 17 4.81 -24.47 47.87
C ALA A 17 6.06 -24.46 48.77
N LEU A 18 7.17 -23.85 48.32
CA LEU A 18 8.50 -23.79 48.98
C LEU A 18 9.26 -25.14 48.99
N VAL A 19 10.61 -25.22 48.91
CA VAL A 19 11.67 -24.23 48.61
C VAL A 19 12.97 -24.94 48.15
N SER A 20 13.86 -24.23 47.45
CA SER A 20 15.24 -24.64 47.06
C SER A 20 16.23 -24.57 48.26
N PRO A 21 17.44 -25.20 48.33
CA PRO A 21 18.53 -24.86 47.38
C PRO A 21 19.76 -25.83 47.25
N ALA A 22 20.70 -25.41 46.38
CA ALA A 22 22.18 -25.42 46.55
C ALA A 22 23.02 -26.72 46.79
N ARG A 23 23.79 -27.07 45.73
CA ARG A 23 25.27 -26.88 45.60
C ARG A 23 26.25 -27.77 46.42
N LYS A 24 27.37 -28.17 45.76
CA LYS A 24 28.61 -28.86 46.28
C LYS A 24 28.49 -30.39 46.43
N LEU A 25 29.56 -31.23 46.41
CA LEU A 25 30.96 -31.21 45.89
C LEU A 25 31.53 -32.66 45.97
N ALA A 26 32.69 -32.92 45.33
CA ALA A 26 33.64 -34.03 45.63
C ALA A 26 33.18 -35.49 45.32
N ALA A 27 34.05 -36.49 45.10
CA ALA A 27 35.48 -36.53 44.68
C ALA A 27 35.95 -37.99 44.39
N PHE A 28 36.98 -38.16 43.54
CA PHE A 28 37.88 -39.34 43.39
C PHE A 28 37.20 -40.71 43.07
N VAL A 29 37.82 -41.77 42.52
CA VAL A 29 39.20 -42.32 42.54
C VAL A 29 39.50 -42.89 41.13
N LEU A 30 40.49 -42.40 40.38
CA LEU A 30 41.86 -42.96 40.21
C LEU A 30 41.96 -44.45 39.77
N ALA A 31 42.39 -44.70 38.51
CA ALA A 31 43.01 -45.96 38.08
C ALA A 31 43.97 -45.70 36.91
N CYS A 32 45.21 -46.22 36.99
CA CYS A 32 46.25 -46.01 35.99
C CYS A 32 46.44 -47.24 35.08
N VAL A 33 46.68 -47.03 33.78
CA VAL A 33 47.59 -47.86 32.97
C VAL A 33 48.31 -46.96 31.96
N PRO A 34 49.65 -46.89 31.97
CA PRO A 34 50.44 -46.23 30.92
C PRO A 34 51.03 -47.25 29.92
N PHE A 35 51.25 -46.83 28.68
CA PHE A 35 52.23 -47.49 27.79
C PHE A 35 52.85 -46.50 26.80
N LEU A 36 54.17 -46.57 26.62
CA LEU A 36 54.89 -45.80 25.59
C LEU A 36 54.96 -46.60 24.29
N ALA A 37 54.73 -45.93 23.17
CA ALA A 37 55.22 -46.33 21.85
C ALA A 37 55.57 -45.07 21.04
N LEU A 38 56.59 -45.16 20.18
CA LEU A 38 57.23 -43.99 19.57
C LEU A 38 57.21 -44.08 18.03
N GLY A 39 56.89 -42.96 17.38
CA GLY A 39 57.37 -42.66 16.03
C GLY A 39 56.53 -43.16 14.85
N ALA A 40 55.73 -42.25 14.28
CA ALA A 40 55.42 -42.22 12.86
C ALA A 40 55.21 -40.76 12.43
N VAL A 41 56.22 -40.15 11.80
CA VAL A 41 56.11 -38.79 11.25
C VAL A 41 55.57 -38.92 9.82
N GLY A 42 54.31 -38.52 9.61
CA GLY A 42 53.65 -38.52 8.32
C GLY A 42 52.99 -37.17 8.08
N ALA A 43 53.42 -36.50 7.00
CA ALA A 43 53.00 -35.19 6.51
C ALA A 43 51.76 -34.55 7.20
N LEU A 44 52.01 -33.51 8.01
CA LEU A 44 51.01 -32.47 8.20
C LEU A 44 50.86 -31.80 6.82
N SER A 45 49.75 -32.05 6.12
CA SER A 45 49.49 -31.35 4.86
C SER A 45 49.40 -29.86 5.17
N ALA A 46 50.16 -29.04 4.45
CA ALA A 46 50.03 -27.60 4.57
C ALA A 46 48.58 -27.23 4.24
N GLN A 47 47.98 -26.38 5.08
CA GLN A 47 46.87 -25.57 4.61
C GLN A 47 47.49 -24.51 3.71
N ASP A 48 47.15 -24.51 2.42
CA ASP A 48 47.38 -23.33 1.60
C ASP A 48 46.74 -22.13 2.31
N PRO A 49 47.42 -20.97 2.38
CA PRO A 49 46.80 -19.78 2.94
C PRO A 49 45.54 -19.48 2.11
N PRO A 50 44.40 -19.11 2.75
CA PRO A 50 43.21 -18.75 2.00
C PRO A 50 43.59 -17.62 1.04
N GLN A 51 43.49 -17.88 -0.27
CA GLN A 51 43.69 -16.83 -1.25
C GLN A 51 42.63 -15.76 -0.99
N PRO A 52 42.97 -14.46 -1.04
CA PRO A 52 41.95 -13.43 -1.04
C PRO A 52 41.07 -13.67 -2.26
N GLU A 53 39.81 -14.02 -2.03
CA GLU A 53 38.79 -14.05 -3.07
C GLU A 53 38.75 -12.63 -3.66
N THR A 54 39.18 -12.49 -4.92
CA THR A 54 39.56 -11.19 -5.51
C THR A 54 38.36 -10.37 -5.98
N GLY A 55 37.25 -10.49 -5.26
CA GLY A 55 36.06 -9.70 -5.46
C GLY A 55 36.36 -8.21 -5.28
N PHE A 56 36.03 -7.41 -6.27
CA PHE A 56 36.13 -5.95 -6.18
C PHE A 56 34.75 -5.34 -5.98
N VAL A 57 34.69 -4.29 -5.16
CA VAL A 57 33.46 -3.52 -4.95
C VAL A 57 33.35 -2.50 -6.07
N ALA A 58 32.48 -2.78 -7.05
CA ALA A 58 32.03 -1.78 -8.00
C ALA A 58 31.02 -0.83 -7.32
N VAL A 59 31.10 0.46 -7.65
CA VAL A 59 30.14 1.47 -7.16
C VAL A 59 29.36 2.00 -8.37
N GLY A 60 28.13 1.55 -8.50
CA GLY A 60 27.19 2.10 -9.48
C GLY A 60 26.37 3.24 -8.88
N ARG A 61 25.68 4.01 -9.74
CA ARG A 61 24.74 5.06 -9.35
C ARG A 61 23.49 5.04 -10.21
N VAL A 62 22.31 5.12 -9.60
CA VAL A 62 21.01 5.20 -10.27
C VAL A 62 20.47 6.64 -10.20
N VAL A 63 19.98 7.16 -11.32
CA VAL A 63 19.41 8.51 -11.45
C VAL A 63 18.13 8.50 -12.30
N ASP A 64 17.33 9.56 -12.19
CA ASP A 64 16.18 9.84 -13.05
C ASP A 64 16.65 10.28 -14.46
N GLU A 65 16.13 9.64 -15.51
CA GLU A 65 16.41 9.98 -16.92
C GLU A 65 15.96 11.42 -17.29
N SER A 66 14.97 11.97 -16.61
CA SER A 66 14.31 13.23 -16.97
C SER A 66 14.93 14.49 -16.34
N ASP A 67 15.52 14.38 -15.14
CA ASP A 67 16.14 15.52 -14.43
C ASP A 67 17.50 15.22 -13.76
N GLY A 68 17.98 13.97 -13.79
CA GLY A 68 19.25 13.54 -13.20
C GLY A 68 19.25 13.40 -11.68
N THR A 69 18.09 13.49 -11.02
CA THR A 69 17.96 13.33 -9.56
C THR A 69 18.42 11.94 -9.12
N PRO A 70 19.24 11.81 -8.05
CA PRO A 70 19.61 10.51 -7.50
C PRO A 70 18.40 9.73 -7.00
N LEU A 71 18.26 8.48 -7.45
CA LEU A 71 17.13 7.63 -7.07
C LEU A 71 17.48 6.77 -5.86
N VAL A 72 16.82 7.06 -4.75
CA VAL A 72 17.01 6.40 -3.43
C VAL A 72 16.12 5.16 -3.32
N ALA A 73 16.63 4.10 -2.71
CA ALA A 73 15.95 2.81 -2.53
C ALA A 73 15.43 2.15 -3.82
N ALA A 74 16.07 2.41 -4.97
CA ALA A 74 15.97 1.56 -6.15
C ALA A 74 16.62 0.19 -5.84
N LEU A 75 15.95 -0.90 -6.21
CA LEU A 75 16.44 -2.26 -6.04
C LEU A 75 17.26 -2.66 -7.26
N VAL A 76 18.55 -2.93 -7.05
CA VAL A 76 19.48 -3.47 -8.05
C VAL A 76 19.74 -4.95 -7.75
N THR A 77 19.39 -5.84 -8.66
CA THR A 77 19.68 -7.28 -8.60
C THR A 77 20.69 -7.67 -9.68
N LEU A 78 21.60 -8.59 -9.34
CA LEU A 78 22.43 -9.28 -10.33
C LEU A 78 21.57 -10.39 -10.98
N ASN A 79 21.68 -10.59 -12.29
CA ASN A 79 20.87 -11.57 -13.03
C ASN A 79 20.82 -12.97 -12.36
N GLY A 80 19.63 -13.37 -11.90
CA GLY A 80 19.38 -14.66 -11.25
C GLY A 80 19.77 -14.76 -9.77
N ALA A 81 20.34 -13.71 -9.17
CA ALA A 81 20.61 -13.66 -7.73
C ALA A 81 19.32 -13.61 -6.90
N LYS A 82 19.29 -14.32 -5.77
CA LYS A 82 18.18 -14.27 -4.79
C LYS A 82 18.26 -13.08 -3.84
N TRP A 83 19.17 -12.15 -4.10
CA TRP A 83 19.47 -10.99 -3.29
C TRP A 83 19.84 -9.82 -4.21
N GLY A 84 19.67 -8.61 -3.69
CA GLY A 84 19.97 -7.36 -4.38
C GLY A 84 20.28 -6.27 -3.37
N VAL A 85 20.70 -5.11 -3.88
CA VAL A 85 21.15 -3.96 -3.09
C VAL A 85 20.19 -2.80 -3.32
N LEU A 86 19.92 -2.03 -2.27
CA LEU A 86 19.14 -0.79 -2.35
C LEU A 86 20.08 0.41 -2.47
N THR A 87 19.72 1.39 -3.31
CA THR A 87 20.52 2.61 -3.48
C THR A 87 20.45 3.57 -2.28
N ASP A 88 21.56 4.27 -2.03
CA ASP A 88 21.71 5.26 -0.96
C ASP A 88 21.03 6.62 -1.28
N GLU A 89 21.12 7.57 -0.35
CA GLU A 89 20.58 8.95 -0.48
C GLU A 89 21.14 9.75 -1.68
N ARG A 90 22.19 9.26 -2.34
CA ARG A 90 22.86 9.85 -3.50
C ARG A 90 22.72 8.97 -4.76
N GLY A 91 21.90 7.92 -4.68
CA GLY A 91 21.63 6.95 -5.74
C GLY A 91 22.70 5.87 -5.89
N ASN A 92 23.74 5.83 -5.05
CA ASN A 92 24.84 4.87 -5.21
C ASN A 92 24.44 3.48 -4.70
N PHE A 93 25.02 2.45 -5.30
CA PHE A 93 24.93 1.07 -4.83
C PHE A 93 26.32 0.37 -4.92
N PRO A 94 26.80 -0.24 -3.82
CA PRO A 94 27.96 -1.13 -3.88
C PRO A 94 27.54 -2.53 -4.36
N ILE A 95 28.28 -3.11 -5.29
CA ILE A 95 28.16 -4.54 -5.65
C ILE A 95 29.55 -5.17 -5.64
N GLU A 96 29.65 -6.30 -4.96
CA GLU A 96 30.82 -7.19 -4.99
C GLU A 96 30.74 -8.05 -6.27
N LEU A 97 31.70 -7.87 -7.17
CA LEU A 97 31.86 -8.68 -8.39
C LEU A 97 33.06 -9.59 -8.23
N ALA A 98 32.87 -10.90 -8.46
CA ALA A 98 33.93 -11.90 -8.32
C ALA A 98 35.01 -11.80 -9.42
N ASP A 99 34.60 -11.42 -10.64
CA ASP A 99 35.44 -11.26 -11.83
C ASP A 99 35.01 -10.01 -12.60
N SER A 100 35.92 -9.45 -13.41
CA SER A 100 35.63 -8.36 -14.36
C SER A 100 35.08 -8.91 -15.68
N GLY A 101 34.09 -8.25 -16.28
CA GLY A 101 33.52 -8.62 -17.58
C GLY A 101 32.10 -8.11 -17.78
N THR A 102 31.36 -8.71 -18.71
CA THR A 102 29.95 -8.36 -18.98
C THR A 102 29.06 -8.75 -17.81
N VAL A 103 28.46 -7.74 -17.17
CA VAL A 103 27.50 -7.88 -16.08
C VAL A 103 26.13 -7.40 -16.52
N ARG A 104 25.09 -8.09 -16.03
CA ARG A 104 23.68 -7.75 -16.28
C ARG A 104 22.97 -7.48 -14.96
N PHE A 105 22.53 -6.24 -14.79
CA PHE A 105 21.69 -5.79 -13.68
C PHE A 105 20.23 -5.72 -14.09
N GLU A 106 19.35 -6.03 -13.16
CA GLU A 106 17.93 -5.70 -13.22
C GLU A 106 17.68 -4.64 -12.15
N VAL A 107 17.10 -3.51 -12.54
CA VAL A 107 16.91 -2.34 -11.66
C VAL A 107 15.44 -1.94 -11.67
N SER A 108 14.85 -1.89 -10.48
CA SER A 108 13.42 -1.64 -10.28
C SER A 108 13.19 -0.58 -9.20
N LEU A 109 12.25 0.34 -9.45
CA LEU A 109 11.79 1.33 -8.47
C LEU A 109 10.32 1.69 -8.73
N ILE A 110 9.55 1.81 -7.64
CA ILE A 110 8.12 2.16 -7.71
C ILE A 110 7.96 3.56 -8.32
N GLY A 111 7.31 3.64 -9.50
CA GLY A 111 7.15 4.87 -10.26
C GLY A 111 8.10 5.04 -11.45
N TYR A 112 8.92 4.02 -11.74
CA TYR A 112 9.87 3.97 -12.84
C TYR A 112 9.67 2.71 -13.69
N ALA A 113 10.16 2.72 -14.92
CA ALA A 113 10.23 1.53 -15.75
C ALA A 113 11.32 0.59 -15.24
N ASP A 114 11.03 -0.71 -15.09
CA ASP A 114 12.03 -1.72 -14.77
C ASP A 114 13.06 -1.79 -15.91
N LEU A 115 14.34 -1.59 -15.58
CA LEU A 115 15.44 -1.54 -16.54
C LEU A 115 16.37 -2.73 -16.36
N VAL A 116 16.57 -3.47 -17.45
CA VAL A 116 17.68 -4.41 -17.56
C VAL A 116 18.86 -3.69 -18.20
N TRP A 117 19.91 -3.44 -17.40
CA TRP A 117 21.17 -2.88 -17.86
C TRP A 117 22.16 -4.01 -18.12
N GLU A 118 22.91 -3.95 -19.22
CA GLU A 118 23.93 -4.94 -19.57
C GLU A 118 25.17 -4.22 -20.14
N GLY A 119 26.34 -4.50 -19.60
CA GLY A 119 27.57 -3.82 -19.96
C GLY A 119 28.81 -4.40 -19.28
N GLU A 120 29.99 -4.04 -19.79
CA GLU A 120 31.27 -4.51 -19.27
C GLU A 120 31.73 -3.65 -18.08
N ILE A 121 32.17 -4.29 -17.00
CA ILE A 121 32.60 -3.62 -15.76
C ILE A 121 34.05 -3.96 -15.45
N GLU A 122 34.91 -2.94 -15.52
CA GLU A 122 36.31 -2.97 -15.09
C GLU A 122 36.47 -2.42 -13.66
N PRO A 123 37.48 -2.87 -12.89
CA PRO A 123 37.76 -2.35 -11.56
C PRO A 123 38.01 -0.83 -11.55
N GLY A 124 37.19 -0.08 -10.81
CA GLY A 124 37.29 1.37 -10.67
C GLY A 124 36.45 2.19 -11.66
N VAL A 125 35.69 1.56 -12.55
CA VAL A 125 34.70 2.24 -13.40
C VAL A 125 33.37 2.40 -12.64
N ASN A 126 32.89 3.64 -12.51
CA ASN A 126 31.57 3.92 -11.95
C ASN A 126 30.49 3.82 -13.05
N VAL A 127 29.58 2.86 -12.92
CA VAL A 127 28.42 2.72 -13.82
C VAL A 127 27.33 3.71 -13.41
N THR A 128 26.77 4.45 -14.38
CA THR A 128 25.53 5.23 -14.17
C THR A 128 24.37 4.53 -14.88
N ILE A 129 23.24 4.38 -14.20
CA ILE A 129 22.01 3.76 -14.70
C ILE A 129 20.90 4.80 -14.62
N GLU A 130 20.26 5.09 -15.75
CA GLU A 130 19.20 6.08 -15.86
C GLU A 130 17.85 5.37 -15.93
N LEU A 131 16.99 5.55 -14.92
CA LEU A 131 15.63 5.01 -14.92
C LEU A 131 14.67 6.03 -15.50
N LYS A 132 13.88 5.59 -16.48
CA LYS A 132 12.77 6.37 -17.05
C LYS A 132 11.61 6.45 -16.05
N PRO A 133 11.10 7.65 -15.71
CA PRO A 133 9.87 7.78 -14.95
C PRO A 133 8.69 7.11 -15.66
N GLN A 134 8.03 6.19 -14.96
CA GLN A 134 6.81 5.52 -15.38
C GLN A 134 5.82 5.57 -14.21
N PRO A 135 5.13 6.70 -13.99
CA PRO A 135 4.18 6.83 -12.90
C PRO A 135 3.13 5.72 -13.00
N ILE A 136 2.86 5.02 -11.89
CA ILE A 136 2.00 3.83 -11.86
C ILE A 136 0.53 4.23 -11.97
N LEU A 137 0.13 4.63 -13.17
CA LEU A 137 -1.22 4.49 -13.66
C LEU A 137 -1.52 3.00 -13.74
N LEU A 138 -2.28 2.48 -12.77
CA LEU A 138 -2.84 1.14 -12.86
C LEU A 138 -3.61 1.04 -14.19
N GLU A 139 -3.22 0.17 -15.13
CA GLU A 139 -3.86 0.08 -16.47
C GLU A 139 -5.39 -0.05 -16.39
N GLY A 140 -5.89 -0.73 -15.36
CA GLY A 140 -7.32 -0.89 -15.12
C GLY A 140 -8.05 0.41 -14.77
N LEU A 141 -7.35 1.45 -14.28
CA LEU A 141 -7.94 2.74 -13.90
C LEU A 141 -8.34 3.54 -15.15
N GLU A 142 -7.46 3.69 -16.14
CA GLU A 142 -7.77 4.36 -17.40
C GLU A 142 -8.97 3.67 -18.10
N ILE A 143 -8.89 2.34 -18.23
CA ILE A 143 -9.96 1.50 -18.79
C ILE A 143 -11.30 1.72 -18.07
N VAL A 144 -11.29 1.94 -16.75
CA VAL A 144 -12.50 2.18 -15.96
C VAL A 144 -12.99 3.62 -16.10
N VAL A 145 -12.11 4.64 -16.03
CA VAL A 145 -12.45 6.05 -16.25
C VAL A 145 -13.10 6.24 -17.62
N ASP A 146 -12.57 5.58 -18.66
CA ASP A 146 -13.13 5.70 -20.01
C ASP A 146 -14.49 4.97 -20.16
N ARG A 147 -14.76 3.95 -19.34
CA ARG A 147 -16.11 3.33 -19.25
C ARG A 147 -17.10 4.22 -18.50
N PHE A 148 -16.69 4.89 -17.42
CA PHE A 148 -17.51 5.91 -16.78
C PHE A 148 -17.82 7.05 -17.76
N ARG A 149 -16.80 7.61 -18.41
CA ARG A 149 -16.92 8.59 -19.50
C ARG A 149 -17.84 8.12 -20.62
N SER A 150 -17.80 6.84 -20.99
CA SER A 150 -18.69 6.24 -22.00
C SER A 150 -20.14 6.12 -21.51
N ARG A 151 -20.39 5.73 -20.25
CA ARG A 151 -21.72 5.79 -19.63
C ARG A 151 -22.28 7.21 -19.63
N ARG A 152 -21.46 8.20 -19.26
CA ARG A 152 -21.85 9.63 -19.31
C ARG A 152 -22.30 10.04 -20.72
N LYS A 153 -21.55 9.66 -21.76
CA LYS A 153 -21.90 9.90 -23.18
C LYS A 153 -23.16 9.16 -23.65
N ALA A 154 -23.41 7.96 -23.14
CA ALA A 154 -24.57 7.13 -23.53
C ALA A 154 -25.88 7.54 -22.85
N THR A 155 -25.84 8.39 -21.82
CA THR A 155 -27.03 8.76 -21.04
C THR A 155 -27.79 9.91 -21.72
N ALA A 156 -29.10 9.75 -21.95
CA ALA A 156 -29.95 10.74 -22.63
C ALA A 156 -30.31 12.00 -21.81
N THR A 157 -29.45 12.42 -20.87
CA THR A 157 -29.69 13.59 -20.01
C THR A 157 -28.40 14.37 -19.72
N THR A 158 -28.54 15.61 -19.24
CA THR A 158 -27.39 16.44 -18.86
C THR A 158 -26.61 15.81 -17.71
N VAL A 159 -25.36 15.43 -17.94
CA VAL A 159 -24.44 14.89 -16.93
C VAL A 159 -23.46 15.97 -16.50
N ARG A 160 -23.11 15.99 -15.21
CA ARG A 160 -22.00 16.77 -14.67
C ARG A 160 -21.16 15.87 -13.80
N ALA A 161 -19.96 15.54 -14.24
CA ALA A 161 -18.97 14.88 -13.41
C ALA A 161 -18.14 15.94 -12.66
N PHE A 162 -17.68 15.54 -11.48
CA PHE A 162 -16.62 16.17 -10.71
C PHE A 162 -15.65 15.03 -10.39
N GLU A 163 -14.43 15.16 -10.86
CA GLU A 163 -13.36 14.16 -10.61
C GLU A 163 -12.55 14.61 -9.38
N ARG A 164 -11.57 13.83 -8.93
CA ARG A 164 -10.89 14.03 -7.63
C ARG A 164 -10.41 15.47 -7.44
N GLU A 165 -9.89 16.09 -8.49
CA GLU A 165 -9.34 17.43 -8.51
C GLU A 165 -10.43 18.49 -8.32
N ASP A 166 -11.60 18.35 -8.97
CA ASP A 166 -12.76 19.24 -8.76
C ASP A 166 -13.25 19.18 -7.30
N LEU A 167 -13.21 17.99 -6.70
CA LEU A 167 -13.73 17.72 -5.35
C LEU A 167 -12.73 18.16 -4.27
N ALA A 168 -11.43 17.98 -4.49
CA ALA A 168 -10.37 18.48 -3.62
C ALA A 168 -10.43 20.00 -3.46
N PHE A 169 -10.76 20.73 -4.53
CA PHE A 169 -10.93 22.18 -4.51
C PHE A 169 -12.37 22.66 -4.27
N ALA A 170 -13.31 21.77 -3.91
CA ALA A 170 -14.64 22.18 -3.46
C ALA A 170 -14.54 22.96 -2.14
N HIS A 171 -15.29 24.06 -2.03
CA HIS A 171 -15.29 24.95 -0.85
C HIS A 171 -16.51 24.73 0.06
N GLN A 172 -17.45 23.89 -0.38
CA GLN A 172 -18.67 23.52 0.31
C GLN A 172 -18.36 22.49 1.41
N GLY A 173 -19.03 22.59 2.56
CA GLY A 173 -18.80 21.69 3.69
C GLY A 173 -19.38 20.29 3.46
N THR A 174 -20.37 20.17 2.57
CA THR A 174 -21.07 18.91 2.29
C THR A 174 -21.26 18.67 0.80
N VAL A 175 -21.40 17.41 0.41
CA VAL A 175 -21.75 17.04 -0.98
C VAL A 175 -23.13 17.58 -1.38
N LEU A 176 -24.08 17.67 -0.45
CA LEU A 176 -25.38 18.30 -0.68
C LEU A 176 -25.25 19.78 -1.04
N GLU A 177 -24.49 20.58 -0.29
CA GLU A 177 -24.20 21.99 -0.59
C GLU A 177 -23.52 22.16 -1.96
N LEU A 178 -22.60 21.25 -2.31
CA LEU A 178 -21.98 21.21 -3.63
C LEU A 178 -23.03 20.96 -4.72
N ILE A 179 -23.95 20.01 -4.53
CA ILE A 179 -25.05 19.74 -5.47
C ILE A 179 -25.96 20.98 -5.60
N GLU A 180 -26.37 21.61 -4.50
CA GLU A 180 -27.22 22.81 -4.49
C GLU A 180 -26.61 23.97 -5.28
N SER A 181 -25.42 24.40 -4.86
CA SER A 181 -24.69 25.54 -5.44
C SER A 181 -24.33 25.31 -6.90
N ARG A 182 -24.11 24.06 -7.32
CA ARG A 182 -23.75 23.72 -8.69
C ARG A 182 -24.97 23.55 -9.59
N VAL A 183 -26.06 22.93 -9.13
CA VAL A 183 -27.28 22.63 -9.91
C VAL A 183 -28.30 23.79 -9.92
N LEU A 184 -28.15 24.74 -9.01
CA LEU A 184 -29.07 25.86 -8.75
C LEU A 184 -30.45 25.32 -8.35
N THR A 185 -30.45 24.63 -7.21
CA THR A 185 -31.60 23.98 -6.57
C THR A 185 -31.42 24.03 -5.06
N PHE A 186 -32.51 23.82 -4.32
CA PHE A 186 -32.50 23.77 -2.85
C PHE A 186 -33.19 22.49 -2.36
N PRO A 187 -32.79 21.96 -1.20
CA PRO A 187 -33.48 20.88 -0.52
C PRO A 187 -34.85 21.33 -0.03
N THR A 188 -35.74 20.37 0.15
CA THR A 188 -37.07 20.50 0.75
C THR A 188 -37.48 19.14 1.28
N PRO A 189 -38.20 19.03 2.40
CA PRO A 189 -38.81 17.75 2.79
C PRO A 189 -39.67 17.18 1.66
N CYS A 190 -39.56 15.87 1.40
CA CYS A 190 -40.36 15.21 0.38
C CYS A 190 -41.85 15.13 0.80
N PRO A 191 -42.80 15.69 0.01
CA PRO A 191 -44.22 15.64 0.34
C PRO A 191 -44.75 14.21 0.46
N GLY A 192 -45.25 13.85 1.64
CA GLY A 192 -45.77 12.51 1.92
C GLY A 192 -44.72 11.42 2.18
N SER A 193 -43.43 11.78 2.34
CA SER A 193 -42.40 10.82 2.75
C SER A 193 -42.59 10.38 4.21
N PHE A 194 -42.66 9.06 4.43
CA PHE A 194 -42.75 8.46 5.76
C PHE A 194 -41.42 8.40 6.51
N ILE A 195 -40.31 8.70 5.83
CA ILE A 195 -38.93 8.59 6.35
C ILE A 195 -38.22 9.95 6.47
N ASN A 196 -38.97 11.06 6.35
CA ASN A 196 -38.45 12.44 6.33
C ASN A 196 -37.39 12.72 5.24
N SER A 197 -37.41 11.99 4.12
CA SER A 197 -36.38 12.12 3.08
C SER A 197 -36.33 13.50 2.43
N THR A 198 -35.11 13.93 2.05
CA THR A 198 -34.88 15.21 1.35
C THR A 198 -35.10 15.10 -0.16
N CYS A 199 -35.92 16.01 -0.68
CA CYS A 199 -36.20 16.24 -2.10
C CYS A 199 -35.48 17.49 -2.62
N LEU A 200 -35.19 17.56 -3.92
CA LEU A 200 -34.73 18.79 -4.60
C LEU A 200 -35.90 19.53 -5.26
N ARG A 201 -35.96 20.86 -5.12
CA ARG A 201 -37.05 21.68 -5.68
C ARG A 201 -36.84 22.07 -7.15
N ILE A 202 -36.85 21.06 -8.03
CA ILE A 202 -36.60 21.21 -9.48
C ILE A 202 -37.85 21.79 -10.18
N ARG A 203 -37.71 22.98 -10.81
CA ARG A 203 -38.80 23.67 -11.55
C ARG A 203 -40.10 23.80 -10.73
N GLY A 204 -39.97 24.15 -9.44
CA GLY A 204 -41.09 24.36 -8.52
C GLY A 204 -41.75 23.08 -7.99
N ARG A 205 -41.37 21.89 -8.45
CA ARG A 205 -41.81 20.60 -7.90
C ARG A 205 -40.75 20.06 -6.95
N ALA A 206 -41.17 19.47 -5.84
CA ALA A 206 -40.30 18.58 -5.07
C ALA A 206 -40.06 17.30 -5.89
N VAL A 207 -38.81 16.88 -5.99
CA VAL A 207 -38.39 15.64 -6.67
C VAL A 207 -37.39 14.93 -5.79
N GLU A 208 -37.69 13.70 -5.40
CA GLU A 208 -36.76 12.84 -4.67
C GLU A 208 -35.68 12.32 -5.64
N PRO A 209 -34.38 12.58 -5.39
CA PRO A 209 -33.33 12.03 -6.24
C PRO A 209 -33.11 10.54 -5.99
N THR A 210 -32.79 9.81 -7.06
CA THR A 210 -32.18 8.49 -6.89
C THR A 210 -30.68 8.67 -6.65
N VAL A 211 -30.24 8.44 -5.41
CA VAL A 211 -28.84 8.56 -5.01
C VAL A 211 -28.19 7.18 -4.96
N TYR A 212 -26.96 7.07 -5.44
CA TYR A 212 -26.14 5.88 -5.36
C TYR A 212 -24.77 6.22 -4.76
N LEU A 213 -24.21 5.30 -3.99
CA LEU A 213 -22.82 5.29 -3.55
C LEU A 213 -22.20 3.97 -4.02
N ASP A 214 -21.04 4.02 -4.69
CA ASP A 214 -20.28 2.81 -5.06
C ASP A 214 -21.11 1.79 -5.87
N GLU A 215 -21.94 2.31 -6.80
CA GLU A 215 -22.95 1.60 -7.59
C GLU A 215 -24.12 0.95 -6.80
N MET A 216 -24.19 1.13 -5.47
CA MET A 216 -25.33 0.69 -4.65
C MET A 216 -26.34 1.84 -4.42
N PRO A 217 -27.66 1.60 -4.50
CA PRO A 217 -28.67 2.62 -4.25
C PRO A 217 -28.77 2.97 -2.76
N LEU A 218 -28.90 4.25 -2.45
CA LEU A 218 -29.14 4.78 -1.10
C LEU A 218 -30.54 5.43 -1.02
N PRO A 219 -31.54 4.75 -0.43
CA PRO A 219 -32.82 5.36 -0.08
C PRO A 219 -32.60 6.54 0.89
N GLY A 220 -33.24 7.68 0.64
CA GLY A 220 -32.97 8.92 1.39
C GLY A 220 -31.54 9.45 1.22
N GLY A 221 -30.79 9.02 0.19
CA GLY A 221 -29.35 9.26 0.11
C GLY A 221 -28.90 10.73 0.03
N LEU A 222 -29.79 11.71 -0.20
CA LEU A 222 -29.44 13.12 0.01
C LEU A 222 -29.15 13.44 1.48
N ASP A 223 -29.86 12.80 2.41
CA ASP A 223 -29.66 12.98 3.84
C ASP A 223 -28.27 12.43 4.25
N TYR A 224 -27.79 11.37 3.60
CA TYR A 224 -26.40 10.90 3.70
C TYR A 224 -25.40 11.90 3.08
N LEU A 225 -25.67 12.43 1.88
CA LEU A 225 -24.81 13.45 1.25
C LEU A 225 -24.81 14.81 1.99
N SER A 226 -25.70 15.01 2.97
CA SER A 226 -25.69 16.17 3.88
C SER A 226 -24.65 16.09 5.01
N VAL A 227 -23.99 14.93 5.19
CA VAL A 227 -22.98 14.71 6.25
C VAL A 227 -21.63 14.21 5.72
N VAL A 228 -21.47 14.06 4.39
CA VAL A 228 -20.21 13.68 3.73
C VAL A 228 -19.56 14.91 3.12
N ALA A 229 -18.27 15.13 3.38
CA ALA A 229 -17.50 16.21 2.76
C ALA A 229 -17.13 15.86 1.31
N PRO A 230 -17.09 16.82 0.36
CA PRO A 230 -16.75 16.54 -1.04
C PRO A 230 -15.42 15.79 -1.24
N GLN A 231 -14.44 16.06 -0.39
CA GLN A 231 -13.08 15.52 -0.46
C GLN A 231 -12.99 14.04 -0.01
N GLU A 232 -14.04 13.47 0.55
CA GLU A 232 -14.13 12.02 0.85
C GLU A 232 -14.48 11.19 -0.40
N LEU A 233 -14.92 11.85 -1.49
CA LEU A 233 -15.30 11.21 -2.74
C LEU A 233 -14.17 11.31 -3.79
N GLU A 234 -14.01 10.24 -4.55
CA GLU A 234 -13.15 10.17 -5.74
C GLU A 234 -13.81 10.84 -6.94
N MET A 235 -15.14 10.69 -7.06
CA MET A 235 -15.91 11.18 -8.19
C MET A 235 -17.38 11.37 -7.77
N LEU A 236 -17.99 12.42 -8.29
CA LEU A 236 -19.42 12.72 -8.13
C LEU A 236 -20.04 12.99 -9.51
N GLU A 237 -21.06 12.22 -9.88
CA GLU A 237 -21.80 12.39 -11.13
C GLU A 237 -23.25 12.81 -10.85
N ILE A 238 -23.64 13.99 -11.36
CA ILE A 238 -24.97 14.56 -11.21
C ILE A 238 -25.70 14.52 -12.56
N PHE A 239 -26.81 13.80 -12.62
CA PHE A 239 -27.61 13.58 -13.83
C PHE A 239 -28.94 14.34 -13.78
N GLY A 240 -29.36 14.86 -14.94
CA GLY A 240 -30.71 15.39 -15.16
C GLY A 240 -31.10 16.53 -14.23
N ARG A 241 -30.14 17.38 -13.83
CA ARG A 241 -30.26 18.40 -12.77
C ARG A 241 -30.54 17.83 -11.37
N GLY A 242 -29.79 16.79 -10.96
CA GLY A 242 -29.87 16.21 -9.63
C GLY A 242 -31.03 15.24 -9.43
N ARG A 243 -31.65 14.74 -10.50
CA ARG A 243 -32.70 13.70 -10.43
C ARG A 243 -32.13 12.31 -10.15
N HIS A 244 -30.88 12.10 -10.57
CA HIS A 244 -30.10 10.91 -10.31
C HIS A 244 -28.67 11.36 -9.99
N ILE A 245 -28.08 10.83 -8.93
CA ILE A 245 -26.78 11.24 -8.40
C ILE A 245 -26.00 9.97 -8.08
N ARG A 246 -24.72 9.91 -8.48
CA ARG A 246 -23.82 8.82 -8.10
C ARG A 246 -22.53 9.37 -7.50
N ALA A 247 -22.22 8.91 -6.29
CA ALA A 247 -20.99 9.19 -5.56
C ALA A 247 -20.09 7.95 -5.56
N TYR A 248 -18.77 8.15 -5.55
CA TYR A 248 -17.78 7.07 -5.56
C TYR A 248 -16.68 7.32 -4.55
N THR A 249 -16.34 6.32 -3.76
CA THR A 249 -15.21 6.34 -2.83
C THR A 249 -13.90 5.97 -3.54
N ALA A 250 -12.77 6.49 -3.06
CA ALA A 250 -11.45 6.12 -3.57
C ALA A 250 -11.22 4.59 -3.54
N ARG A 251 -11.60 3.96 -2.42
CA ARG A 251 -11.54 2.50 -2.21
C ARG A 251 -12.36 1.72 -3.24
N TYR A 252 -13.52 2.23 -3.65
CA TYR A 252 -14.32 1.61 -4.70
C TYR A 252 -13.64 1.76 -6.07
N MET A 253 -13.16 2.96 -6.42
CA MET A 253 -12.55 3.21 -7.72
C MET A 253 -11.23 2.44 -7.90
N GLU A 254 -10.41 2.31 -6.85
CA GLU A 254 -9.28 1.38 -6.81
C GLU A 254 -9.69 -0.07 -7.11
N ARG A 255 -10.75 -0.56 -6.45
CA ARG A 255 -11.25 -1.91 -6.65
C ARG A 255 -11.80 -2.10 -8.05
N ALA A 256 -12.54 -1.12 -8.56
CA ALA A 256 -13.10 -1.09 -9.90
C ALA A 256 -11.99 -1.18 -10.95
N ALA A 257 -10.90 -0.40 -10.80
CA ALA A 257 -9.69 -0.49 -11.62
C ALA A 257 -9.07 -1.89 -11.56
N LYS A 258 -8.79 -2.41 -10.36
CA LYS A 258 -8.16 -3.73 -10.14
C LYS A 258 -8.94 -4.89 -10.78
N ILE A 259 -10.27 -4.85 -10.78
CA ILE A 259 -11.12 -5.89 -11.40
C ILE A 259 -11.58 -5.55 -12.83
N ARG A 260 -11.15 -4.41 -13.40
CA ARG A 260 -11.64 -3.84 -14.67
C ARG A 260 -13.18 -3.89 -14.74
N LEU A 261 -13.84 -3.24 -13.78
CA LEU A 261 -15.31 -3.19 -13.63
C LEU A 261 -16.00 -2.44 -14.78
N PHE A 262 -17.25 -2.83 -15.09
CA PHE A 262 -18.16 -2.04 -15.92
C PHE A 262 -19.18 -1.32 -15.03
N PRO A 263 -19.34 0.01 -15.14
CA PRO A 263 -20.36 0.74 -14.40
C PRO A 263 -21.76 0.35 -14.88
N ILE A 264 -22.71 0.22 -13.95
CA ILE A 264 -24.11 -0.09 -14.25
C ILE A 264 -24.67 1.06 -15.12
N PRO A 265 -25.38 0.75 -16.22
CA PRO A 265 -26.07 1.74 -17.04
C PRO A 265 -27.05 2.62 -16.27
N ILE A 266 -27.48 3.69 -16.94
CA ILE A 266 -28.50 4.63 -16.46
C ILE A 266 -29.61 4.62 -17.50
N PHE A 267 -30.84 4.37 -17.04
CA PHE A 267 -32.06 4.24 -17.82
C PHE A 267 -33.03 5.38 -17.46
#